data_AF-A0A0V0SYJ5-F1
#
_entry.id   AF-A0A0V0SYJ5-F1
#
_cell.length_a   1.000
_cell.length_b   1.000
_cell.length_c   1.000
_cell.angle_alpha   90.00
_cell.angle_beta   90.00
_cell.angle_gamma   90.00
#
_symmetry.space_group_name_H-M   'P 1'
#
loop_
_entity.id
_entity.type
_entity.pdbx_description
1 polymer ?
#
loop_
_entity_poly.entity_id
_entity_poly.type
_entity_poly.pdbx_seq_one_letter_code
_entity_poly.pdbx_strand_id
1 'polypeptide(L)'
;LPGGKSSHYITPTAATDWTVAANIDDAQQPIHSTMDKYFNAGGSKPNANIIAYSNYPPHFKFELPMSPGKGVIMAEEQNKGFWLVHTAKYFPNLAGAVGDLFTNEKTTKEAAAFLC
;
A
#
# COMPACT_ATOMS: atom_id res chain seq x y z
N LEU A 1 8.20 15.70 -0.95
CA LEU A 1 9.49 16.09 -0.33
C LEU A 1 9.86 15.05 0.72
N PRO A 2 11.14 14.82 1.03
CA PRO A 2 11.55 13.85 2.04
C PRO A 2 10.85 14.14 3.38
N GLY A 3 10.13 13.16 3.93
CA GLY A 3 9.32 13.31 5.15
C GLY A 3 7.89 13.83 4.95
N GLY A 4 7.40 13.97 3.71
CA GLY A 4 6.03 14.40 3.41
C GLY A 4 5.17 13.29 2.79
N LYS A 5 3.85 13.36 2.99
CA LYS A 5 2.86 12.43 2.40
C LYS A 5 2.46 12.78 0.96
N SER A 6 3.06 13.81 0.35
CA SER A 6 2.75 14.21 -1.02
C SER A 6 2.98 13.06 -1.99
N SER A 7 2.04 12.86 -2.92
CA SER A 7 2.08 11.73 -3.85
C SER A 7 1.80 12.17 -5.29
N HIS A 8 2.08 11.28 -6.23
CA HIS A 8 1.67 11.42 -7.63
C HIS A 8 1.18 10.05 -8.10
N TYR A 9 0.24 10.02 -9.04
CA TYR A 9 -0.26 8.77 -9.60
C TYR A 9 -0.55 8.87 -11.09
N ILE A 10 -0.63 7.70 -11.74
CA ILE A 10 -1.13 7.52 -13.10
C ILE A 10 -2.24 6.48 -13.01
N THR A 11 -3.37 6.74 -13.66
CA THR A 11 -4.46 5.76 -13.83
C THR A 11 -4.54 5.34 -15.30
N PRO A 12 -5.23 4.23 -15.61
CA PRO A 12 -5.45 3.81 -17.00
C PRO A 12 -6.15 4.87 -17.87
N THR A 13 -6.86 5.82 -17.25
CA THR A 13 -7.57 6.92 -17.91
C THR A 13 -6.78 8.23 -17.96
N ALA A 14 -5.58 8.29 -17.35
CA ALA A 14 -4.75 9.48 -17.37
C ALA A 14 -4.05 9.64 -18.73
N ALA A 15 -4.11 10.84 -19.30
CA ALA A 15 -3.82 11.09 -20.71
C ALA A 15 -2.35 10.92 -21.13
N THR A 16 -1.39 10.97 -20.19
CA THR A 16 0.06 10.66 -20.37
C THR A 16 0.88 11.11 -19.15
N ASP A 17 0.34 11.99 -18.31
CA ASP A 17 1.11 12.68 -17.26
C ASP A 17 0.82 12.18 -15.85
N TRP A 18 1.84 12.27 -14.99
CA TRP A 18 1.71 12.09 -13.54
C TRP A 18 0.80 13.17 -12.96
N THR A 19 -0.32 12.76 -12.38
CA THR A 19 -1.21 13.67 -11.66
C THR A 19 -0.61 13.97 -10.29
N VAL A 20 -0.42 15.25 -9.96
CA VAL A 20 -0.06 15.67 -8.60
C VAL A 20 -1.22 15.31 -7.68
N ALA A 21 -0.94 14.49 -6.68
CA ALA A 21 -1.91 14.10 -5.67
C ALA A 21 -1.70 14.88 -4.37
N ALA A 22 -2.77 14.91 -3.58
CA ALA A 22 -2.74 15.36 -2.20
C ALA A 22 -1.96 14.35 -1.34
N ASN A 23 -2.27 14.27 -0.04
CA ASN A 23 -1.56 13.34 0.82
C ASN A 23 -1.96 11.91 0.45
N ILE A 24 -0.99 10.98 0.43
CA ILE A 24 -1.16 9.59 0.00
C ILE A 24 -2.21 8.81 0.82
N ASP A 25 -2.50 9.26 2.03
CA ASP A 25 -3.50 8.74 2.96
C ASP A 25 -4.90 9.34 2.78
N ASP A 26 -5.09 10.35 1.92
CA ASP A 26 -6.42 10.87 1.64
C ASP A 26 -7.29 9.80 0.97
N ALA A 27 -8.55 9.71 1.38
CA ALA A 27 -9.45 8.61 1.01
C ALA A 27 -9.65 8.44 -0.52
N GLN A 28 -9.49 9.52 -1.26
CA GLN A 28 -9.63 9.58 -2.72
C GLN A 28 -8.37 9.12 -3.47
N GLN A 29 -7.25 8.90 -2.78
CA GLN A 29 -6.03 8.46 -3.44
C GLN A 29 -6.10 6.99 -3.85
N PRO A 30 -5.48 6.61 -4.99
CA PRO A 30 -5.55 5.24 -5.50
C PRO A 30 -5.15 4.19 -4.45
N ILE A 31 -4.03 4.41 -3.75
CA ILE A 31 -3.57 3.43 -2.75
C ILE A 31 -4.52 3.32 -1.56
N HIS A 32 -5.06 4.43 -1.06
CA HIS A 32 -6.05 4.39 0.03
C HIS A 32 -7.30 3.65 -0.44
N SER A 33 -7.86 4.01 -1.61
CA SER A 33 -9.07 3.36 -2.13
C SER A 33 -8.90 1.85 -2.38
N THR A 34 -7.73 1.42 -2.88
CA THR A 34 -7.41 0.00 -3.04
C THR A 34 -7.35 -0.70 -1.69
N MET A 35 -6.61 -0.16 -0.73
CA MET A 35 -6.47 -0.78 0.60
C MET A 35 -7.81 -0.78 1.35
N ASP A 36 -8.59 0.30 1.26
CA ASP A 36 -9.90 0.41 1.88
C ASP A 36 -10.85 -0.66 1.35
N LYS A 37 -10.90 -0.86 0.03
CA LYS A 37 -11.73 -1.89 -0.60
C LYS A 37 -11.52 -3.30 -0.03
N TYR A 38 -10.31 -3.61 0.42
CA TYR A 38 -9.92 -4.96 0.81
C TYR A 38 -9.66 -5.15 2.31
N PHE A 39 -9.33 -4.08 3.04
CA PHE A 39 -9.03 -4.13 4.47
C PHE A 39 -10.12 -3.50 5.35
N ASN A 40 -10.97 -2.63 4.82
CA ASN A 40 -11.99 -1.89 5.60
C ASN A 40 -13.41 -1.99 5.01
N ALA A 41 -13.57 -2.04 3.70
CA ALA A 41 -14.86 -1.90 3.03
C ALA A 41 -15.67 -3.21 3.05
N GLY A 42 -16.57 -3.30 4.05
CA GLY A 42 -17.80 -4.09 3.95
C GLY A 42 -17.93 -5.29 4.90
N GLY A 43 -17.13 -5.36 5.96
CA GLY A 43 -17.23 -6.43 6.96
C GLY A 43 -16.38 -7.66 6.63
N SER A 44 -16.66 -8.78 7.31
CA SER A 44 -15.92 -10.03 7.12
C SER A 44 -15.97 -10.45 5.65
N LYS A 45 -14.79 -10.56 5.01
CA LYS A 45 -14.62 -11.24 3.72
C LYS A 45 -14.12 -12.66 4.01
N PRO A 46 -15.02 -13.61 4.33
CA PRO A 46 -14.63 -14.94 4.83
C PRO A 46 -13.76 -15.73 3.85
N ASN A 47 -13.80 -15.37 2.57
CA ASN A 47 -13.08 -16.05 1.50
C ASN A 47 -12.03 -15.14 0.82
N ALA A 48 -11.58 -14.08 1.51
CA ALA A 48 -10.44 -13.27 1.07
C ALA A 48 -9.16 -13.73 1.79
N ASN A 49 -8.12 -14.03 1.01
CA ASN A 49 -6.80 -14.35 1.51
C ASN A 49 -5.82 -13.23 1.14
N ILE A 50 -5.01 -12.80 2.11
CA ILE A 50 -4.02 -11.74 1.93
C ILE A 50 -2.65 -12.29 2.31
N ILE A 51 -1.68 -12.11 1.41
CA ILE A 51 -0.27 -12.38 1.66
C ILE A 51 0.47 -11.06 1.52
N ALA A 52 1.00 -10.55 2.62
CA ALA A 52 1.94 -9.45 2.62
C ALA A 52 3.36 -10.00 2.79
N TYR A 53 4.27 -9.64 1.88
CA TYR A 53 5.67 -10.03 1.93
C TYR A 53 6.55 -8.79 1.88
N SER A 54 7.62 -8.78 2.67
CA SER A 54 8.59 -7.69 2.71
C SER A 54 9.85 -8.17 3.43
N ASN A 55 11.03 -7.71 3.00
CA ASN A 55 12.25 -7.85 3.79
C ASN A 55 12.32 -6.82 4.94
N TYR A 56 11.37 -5.89 5.03
CA TYR A 56 11.24 -4.99 6.17
C TYR A 56 9.76 -4.76 6.55
N PRO A 57 9.11 -5.80 7.10
CA PRO A 57 7.70 -5.72 7.45
C PRO A 57 7.48 -4.81 8.68
N PRO A 58 6.23 -4.40 8.97
CA PRO A 58 5.90 -3.71 10.21
C PRO A 58 6.42 -4.45 11.45
N HIS A 59 6.72 -3.69 12.51
CA HIS A 59 7.20 -4.19 13.82
C HIS A 59 8.59 -4.83 13.84
N PHE A 60 9.25 -5.03 12.70
CA PHE A 60 10.63 -5.46 12.68
C PHE A 60 11.55 -4.31 13.12
N LYS A 61 12.71 -4.63 13.70
CA LYS A 61 13.69 -3.62 14.13
C LYS A 61 14.71 -3.29 13.05
N PHE A 62 14.96 -4.24 12.14
CA PHE A 62 15.98 -4.16 11.10
C PHE A 62 15.49 -4.86 9.81
N GLU A 63 16.11 -4.47 8.69
CA GLU A 63 15.89 -5.12 7.39
C GLU A 63 16.48 -6.53 7.40
N LEU A 64 15.70 -7.48 6.89
CA LEU A 64 16.16 -8.85 6.70
C LEU A 64 17.10 -8.91 5.48
N PRO A 65 18.21 -9.65 5.57
CA PRO A 65 19.20 -9.75 4.49
C PRO A 65 18.76 -10.66 3.32
N MET A 66 17.49 -11.06 3.28
CA MET A 66 16.91 -11.88 2.22
C MET A 66 16.51 -11.02 1.01
N SER A 67 15.83 -11.62 0.02
CA SER A 67 15.32 -10.94 -1.17
C SER A 67 14.64 -9.60 -0.82
N PRO A 68 14.98 -8.48 -1.49
CA PRO A 68 14.44 -7.16 -1.18
C PRO A 68 12.99 -6.97 -1.61
N GLY A 69 12.39 -7.98 -2.25
CA GLY A 69 11.02 -7.94 -2.77
C GLY A 69 9.98 -7.63 -1.70
N LYS A 70 9.04 -6.74 -2.04
CA LYS A 70 7.92 -6.37 -1.19
C LYS A 70 6.63 -6.30 -2.00
N GLY A 71 5.52 -6.64 -1.38
CA GLY A 71 4.23 -6.59 -2.03
C GLY A 71 3.10 -7.17 -1.20
N VAL A 72 1.90 -7.03 -1.76
CA VAL A 72 0.66 -7.56 -1.22
C VAL A 72 -0.03 -8.32 -2.34
N ILE A 73 -0.31 -9.59 -2.11
CA ILE A 73 -1.14 -10.42 -2.98
C ILE A 73 -2.45 -10.64 -2.24
N MET A 74 -3.55 -10.37 -2.92
CA MET A 74 -4.88 -10.67 -2.41
C MET A 74 -5.67 -11.43 -3.45
N ALA A 75 -6.34 -12.48 -3.00
CA ALA A 75 -7.27 -13.26 -3.79
C ALA A 75 -8.59 -13.38 -3.02
N GLU A 76 -9.69 -13.17 -3.72
CA GLU A 76 -11.05 -13.40 -3.24
C GLU A 76 -11.81 -14.29 -4.22
N GLU A 77 -13.10 -14.50 -3.95
CA GLU A 77 -13.97 -15.29 -4.81
C GLU A 77 -14.05 -14.74 -6.24
N GLN A 78 -14.62 -15.55 -7.15
CA GLN A 78 -14.96 -15.12 -8.50
C GLN A 78 -13.73 -14.70 -9.33
N ASN A 79 -12.57 -15.31 -9.05
CA ASN A 79 -11.29 -15.02 -9.71
C ASN A 79 -10.86 -13.55 -9.61
N LYS A 80 -11.28 -12.87 -8.53
CA LYS A 80 -10.88 -11.49 -8.26
C LYS A 80 -9.65 -11.49 -7.35
N GLY A 81 -8.75 -10.57 -7.63
CA GLY A 81 -7.54 -10.40 -6.85
C GLY A 81 -6.71 -9.26 -7.40
N PHE A 82 -5.70 -8.86 -6.64
CA PHE A 82 -4.69 -7.93 -7.13
C PHE A 82 -3.31 -8.33 -6.60
N TRP A 83 -2.30 -7.86 -7.31
CA TRP A 83 -0.93 -7.89 -6.83
C TRP A 83 -0.38 -6.47 -6.81
N LEU A 84 -0.12 -5.98 -5.60
CA LEU A 84 0.56 -4.71 -5.39
C LEU A 84 2.04 -4.98 -5.16
N VAL A 85 2.89 -4.39 -5.98
CA VAL A 85 4.35 -4.33 -5.77
C VAL A 85 4.72 -2.95 -5.25
N HIS A 86 5.60 -2.88 -4.26
CA HIS A 86 6.01 -1.59 -3.71
C HIS A 86 7.46 -1.58 -3.21
N THR A 87 7.96 -0.37 -2.93
CA THR A 87 9.27 -0.17 -2.29
C THR A 87 9.18 0.33 -0.85
N ALA A 88 7.99 0.66 -0.35
CA ALA A 88 7.78 1.16 1.01
C ALA A 88 8.24 0.19 2.11
N LYS A 89 8.91 0.74 3.13
CA LYS A 89 9.32 0.03 4.35
C LYS A 89 8.16 0.07 5.37
N TYR A 90 8.05 -0.93 6.25
CA TYR A 90 7.00 -1.02 7.28
C TYR A 90 5.57 -0.99 6.71
N PHE A 91 5.38 -1.48 5.49
CA PHE A 91 4.09 -1.53 4.81
C PHE A 91 3.77 -2.97 4.35
N PRO A 92 2.49 -3.38 4.28
CA PRO A 92 1.33 -2.70 4.89
C PRO A 92 1.24 -2.97 6.39
N ASN A 93 0.85 -1.98 7.19
CA ASN A 93 0.53 -2.18 8.60
C ASN A 93 -0.97 -2.44 8.77
N LEU A 94 -1.34 -3.71 8.96
CA LEU A 94 -2.74 -4.14 9.05
C LEU A 94 -3.34 -4.03 10.47
N ALA A 95 -2.59 -3.54 11.46
CA ALA A 95 -3.07 -3.42 12.83
C ALA A 95 -3.95 -2.17 13.08
N GLY A 96 -3.97 -1.21 12.15
CA GLY A 96 -4.70 0.07 12.26
C GLY A 96 -5.73 0.27 11.14
N ALA A 97 -6.31 1.46 11.08
CA ALA A 97 -7.21 1.83 9.99
C ALA A 97 -6.42 2.08 8.70
N VAL A 98 -7.09 2.04 7.55
CA VAL A 98 -6.44 2.32 6.25
C VAL A 98 -5.82 3.72 6.18
N GLY A 99 -6.43 4.72 6.83
CA GLY A 99 -5.83 6.05 6.97
C GLY A 99 -4.50 6.07 7.75
N ASP A 100 -4.23 5.03 8.55
CA ASP A 100 -3.03 4.94 9.37
C ASP A 100 -1.82 4.32 8.65
N LEU A 101 -2.00 3.79 7.42
CA LEU A 101 -0.98 3.05 6.69
C LEU A 101 0.34 3.83 6.47
N PHE A 102 0.26 5.16 6.45
CA PHE A 102 1.40 6.06 6.22
C PHE A 102 1.71 6.95 7.43
N THR A 103 1.32 6.54 8.64
CA THR A 103 1.62 7.29 9.88
C THR A 103 2.99 6.97 10.46
N ASN A 104 3.55 5.79 10.14
CA ASN A 104 4.88 5.42 10.61
C ASN A 104 5.94 6.23 9.85
N GLU A 105 6.79 6.94 10.59
CA GLU A 105 7.90 7.72 10.01
C GLU A 105 8.79 6.87 9.10
N LYS A 106 9.02 5.59 9.43
CA LYS A 106 9.86 4.70 8.61
C LYS A 106 9.24 4.39 7.24
N THR A 107 7.92 4.56 7.10
CA THR A 107 7.21 4.39 5.82
C THR A 107 7.30 5.65 4.97
N THR A 108 7.30 6.85 5.57
CA THR A 108 7.26 8.15 4.86
C THR A 108 8.60 8.87 4.80
N LYS A 109 9.63 8.38 5.51
CA LYS A 109 10.98 8.95 5.54
C LYS A 109 11.67 8.90 4.18
N GLU A 110 11.36 7.88 3.38
CA GLU A 110 11.91 7.68 2.04
C GLU A 110 10.79 7.71 1.01
N ALA A 111 11.11 8.11 -0.23
CA ALA A 111 10.16 8.00 -1.32
C ALA A 111 9.87 6.53 -1.62
N ALA A 112 8.61 6.20 -1.89
CA ALA A 112 8.18 4.87 -2.25
C ALA A 112 7.38 4.88 -3.55
N ALA A 113 7.51 3.80 -4.32
CA ALA A 113 6.71 3.52 -5.49
C ALA A 113 5.73 2.38 -5.19
N PHE A 114 4.58 2.42 -5.84
CA PHE A 114 3.50 1.45 -5.74
C PHE A 114 2.98 1.15 -7.14
N LEU A 115 2.77 -0.12 -7.46
CA LEU A 115 2.23 -0.58 -8.75
C LEU A 115 1.20 -1.68 -8.49
N CYS A 116 -0.01 -1.50 -8.99
CA CYS A 116 -1.15 -2.40 -8.86
C CYS A 116 -1.93 -2.45 -10.17
#